data_AF-A0A7W3LTF8-F1
#
_entry.id   AF-A0A7W3LTF8-F1
#
_cell.length_a   1.000
_cell.length_b   1.000
_cell.length_c   1.000
_cell.angle_alpha   90.00
_cell.angle_beta   90.00
_cell.angle_gamma   90.00
#
_symmetry.space_group_name_H-M   'P 1'
#
loop_
_entity.id
_entity.type
_entity.pdbx_description
1 polymer ?
#
loop_
_entity_poly.entity_id
_entity_poly.type
_entity_poly.pdbx_seq_one_letter_code
_entity_poly.pdbx_strand_id
1 'polypeptide(L)' 'MKRTLALAALLGALATPALTGTATAAACPDTCVCTKEYAPVVGSDGKVYSNACQARCAGAEPVGPAALRD' A
#
# COMPACT_ATOMS: atom_id res chain seq x y z
N MET A 1 -35.96 32.68 36.67
CA MET A 1 -36.30 33.30 35.36
C MET A 1 -34.99 33.86 34.79
N LYS A 2 -34.26 33.14 33.96
CA LYS A 2 -34.33 33.27 32.49
C LYS A 2 -33.74 32.00 31.87
N ARG A 3 -34.59 31.25 31.18
CA ARG A 3 -34.23 30.21 30.22
C ARG A 3 -34.16 30.88 28.84
N THR A 4 -33.00 30.89 28.21
CA THR A 4 -32.82 31.17 26.76
C THR A 4 -31.59 30.38 26.34
N LEU A 5 -31.75 29.15 25.84
CA LEU A 5 -31.98 28.78 24.44
C LEU A 5 -30.67 28.77 23.62
N ALA A 6 -30.18 27.53 23.48
CA ALA A 6 -29.58 26.91 22.29
C ALA A 6 -28.55 27.69 21.46
N LEU A 7 -27.32 27.17 21.43
CA LEU A 7 -26.71 26.77 20.16
C LEU A 7 -26.08 25.39 20.33
N ALA A 8 -26.74 24.39 19.75
CA ALA A 8 -26.14 23.09 19.49
C ALA A 8 -25.01 23.30 18.45
N ALA A 9 -23.76 23.24 18.89
CA ALA A 9 -22.63 23.13 17.98
C ALA A 9 -22.63 21.71 17.42
N LEU A 10 -23.21 21.60 16.23
CA LEU A 10 -23.23 20.44 15.36
C LEU A 10 -21.81 19.90 15.11
N LEU A 11 -21.67 18.58 15.25
CA LEU A 11 -20.81 17.69 14.46
C LEU A 11 -19.38 18.18 14.15
N GLY A 12 -18.43 17.77 14.98
CA GLY A 12 -17.00 17.81 14.68
C GLY A 12 -16.35 16.43 14.72
N ALA A 13 -16.99 15.41 14.16
CA ALA A 13 -16.38 14.10 13.96
C ALA A 13 -16.21 13.86 12.46
N LEU A 14 -15.12 14.34 11.87
CA LEU A 14 -14.72 13.90 10.54
C LEU A 14 -13.20 13.73 10.48
N ALA A 15 -12.81 12.46 10.55
CA ALA A 15 -11.64 11.86 9.92
C ALA A 15 -10.28 12.52 10.19
N THR A 16 -9.54 11.93 11.15
CA THR A 16 -8.09 11.85 10.97
C THR A 16 -7.82 11.25 9.60
N PRO A 17 -6.94 11.82 8.76
CA PRO A 17 -6.52 11.13 7.56
C PRO A 17 -5.81 9.86 8.03
N ALA A 18 -6.48 8.71 7.89
CA ALA A 18 -5.74 7.50 7.67
C ALA A 18 -4.85 7.81 6.48
N LEU A 19 -3.54 7.63 6.63
CA LEU A 19 -2.62 7.53 5.50
C LEU A 19 -3.23 6.46 4.59
N THR A 20 -4.06 6.90 3.63
CA THR A 20 -4.39 6.12 2.46
C THR A 20 -3.07 6.01 1.74
N GLY A 21 -2.28 5.01 2.14
CA GLY A 21 -1.30 4.40 1.29
C GLY A 21 -2.10 3.84 0.13
N THR A 22 -2.38 4.69 -0.86
CA THR A 22 -2.68 4.26 -2.20
C THR A 22 -1.44 3.51 -2.67
N ALA A 23 -1.38 2.23 -2.30
CA ALA A 23 -0.76 1.24 -3.15
C ALA A 23 -1.53 1.33 -4.46
N THR A 24 -1.09 2.25 -5.33
CA THR A 24 -1.41 2.18 -6.74
C THR A 24 -0.87 0.82 -7.14
N ALA A 25 -1.75 -0.19 -7.17
CA ALA A 25 -1.53 -1.39 -7.94
C ALA A 25 -1.13 -0.86 -9.30
N ALA A 26 0.18 -0.95 -9.57
CA ALA A 26 0.78 -0.37 -10.75
C ALA A 26 -0.02 -0.93 -11.91
N ALA A 27 -0.75 -0.07 -12.62
CA ALA A 27 -1.36 -0.45 -13.87
C ALA A 27 -0.21 -1.03 -14.69
N CYS A 28 -0.22 -2.35 -14.92
CA CYS A 28 0.87 -3.02 -15.60
C CYS A 28 1.04 -2.31 -16.94
N PRO A 29 2.14 -1.56 -17.17
CA PRO A 29 2.41 -1.15 -18.53
C PRO A 29 2.53 -2.44 -19.33
N ASP A 30 1.87 -2.52 -20.49
CA ASP A 30 1.96 -3.68 -21.41
C ASP A 30 3.41 -4.08 -21.73
N THR A 31 4.36 -3.18 -21.41
CA THR A 31 5.79 -3.45 -21.32
C THR A 31 6.34 -3.09 -19.94
N CYS A 32 6.60 -4.13 -19.16
CA CYS A 32 7.25 -3.98 -17.87
C CYS A 32 8.77 -4.06 -18.06
N VAL A 33 9.45 -2.93 -17.81
CA VAL A 33 10.92 -2.83 -17.95
C VAL A 33 11.55 -2.96 -16.57
N CYS A 34 12.26 -4.06 -16.34
CA CYS A 34 13.00 -4.31 -15.10
C CYS A 34 14.49 -4.48 -15.37
N THR A 35 15.32 -4.09 -14.40
CA THR A 35 16.74 -4.42 -14.40
C THR A 35 16.92 -5.93 -14.22
N LYS A 36 18.08 -6.45 -14.65
CA LYS A 36 18.50 -7.84 -14.40
C LYS A 36 19.21 -8.03 -13.06
N GLU A 37 19.06 -7.07 -12.14
CA GLU A 37 19.60 -7.17 -10.79
C GLU A 37 18.97 -8.35 -10.05
N TYR A 38 19.78 -9.08 -9.30
CA TYR A 38 19.34 -10.19 -8.48
C TYR A 38 19.30 -9.78 -7.01
N ALA A 39 18.10 -9.50 -6.51
CA ALA A 39 17.79 -9.15 -5.13
C ALA A 39 16.46 -9.82 -4.76
N PRO A 40 16.48 -11.12 -4.42
CA PRO A 40 15.27 -11.94 -4.44
C PRO A 40 14.27 -11.55 -3.34
N VAL A 41 13.00 -11.47 -3.71
CA VAL A 41 11.88 -11.10 -2.83
C VAL A 41 10.77 -12.15 -2.86
N VAL A 42 10.04 -12.28 -1.76
CA VAL A 42 8.76 -13.01 -1.70
C VAL A 42 7.65 -12.04 -2.08
N GLY A 43 6.78 -12.43 -3.00
CA GLY A 43 5.57 -11.69 -3.39
C GLY A 43 4.38 -12.02 -2.48
N SER A 44 3.33 -11.18 -2.53
CA SER A 44 2.07 -11.40 -1.82
C SER A 44 1.33 -12.67 -2.26
N ASP A 45 1.68 -13.23 -3.40
CA ASP A 45 1.21 -14.52 -3.92
C ASP A 45 2.05 -15.72 -3.46
N GLY A 46 3.03 -15.48 -2.57
CA GLY A 46 3.91 -16.51 -2.01
C GLY A 46 5.04 -16.97 -2.94
N LYS A 47 5.19 -16.37 -4.13
CA LYS A 47 6.28 -16.73 -5.06
C LYS A 47 7.53 -15.91 -4.81
N VAL A 48 8.68 -16.48 -5.15
CA VAL A 48 9.95 -15.75 -5.13
C VAL A 48 10.20 -15.15 -6.51
N TYR A 49 10.50 -13.86 -6.54
CA TYR A 49 10.86 -13.12 -7.75
C TYR A 49 12.33 -12.69 -7.69
N SER A 50 13.01 -12.61 -8.84
CA SER A 50 14.43 -12.25 -8.89
C SER A 50 14.72 -10.85 -8.37
N ASN A 51 13.76 -9.93 -8.45
CA ASN A 51 13.81 -8.63 -7.80
C ASN A 51 12.40 -8.04 -7.60
N ALA A 52 12.31 -6.96 -6.82
CA ALA A 52 11.06 -6.27 -6.51
C ALA A 52 10.33 -5.72 -7.74
N CYS A 53 11.07 -5.30 -8.78
CA CYS A 53 10.45 -4.87 -10.04
C CYS A 53 9.71 -6.03 -10.69
N GLN A 54 10.35 -7.20 -10.80
CA GLN A 54 9.73 -8.40 -11.40
C GLN A 54 8.52 -8.93 -10.61
N ALA A 55 8.50 -8.77 -9.28
CA ALA A 55 7.31 -9.07 -8.49
C ALA A 55 6.14 -8.15 -8.88
N ARG A 56 6.36 -6.83 -8.86
CA ARG A 56 5.34 -5.83 -9.23
C ARG A 56 4.87 -6.00 -10.67
N CYS A 57 5.79 -6.36 -11.56
CA CYS A 57 5.57 -6.70 -12.95
C CYS A 57 4.54 -7.84 -13.14
N ALA A 58 4.64 -8.84 -12.26
CA ALA A 58 3.74 -9.98 -12.23
C ALA A 58 2.46 -9.71 -11.43
N GLY A 59 2.22 -8.46 -10.98
CA GLY A 59 1.09 -8.08 -10.14
C GLY A 59 1.21 -8.54 -8.69
N ALA A 60 2.39 -8.97 -8.24
CA ALA A 60 2.64 -9.36 -6.86
C ALA A 60 3.32 -8.23 -6.09
N GLU A 61 2.84 -7.97 -4.88
CA GLU A 61 3.47 -6.97 -3.99
C GLU A 61 4.67 -7.62 -3.27
N PRO A 62 5.89 -7.05 -3.33
CA PRO A 62 7.02 -7.58 -2.57
C PRO A 62 6.79 -7.45 -1.06
N VAL A 63 6.71 -8.57 -0.34
CA VAL A 63 6.46 -8.61 1.11
C VAL A 63 7.74 -8.73 1.95
N GLY A 64 8.88 -9.04 1.33
CA GLY A 64 10.18 -9.10 2.01
C GLY A 64 11.25 -9.85 1.22
N PRO A 65 12.52 -9.85 1.69
CA PRO A 65 13.59 -10.61 1.06
C PRO A 65 13.39 -12.12 1.22
N ALA A 66 13.73 -12.89 0.20
CA ALA A 66 13.53 -14.34 0.19
C ALA A 66 14.45 -15.12 1.16
N ALA A 67 15.49 -14.48 1.69
CA ALA A 67 16.55 -15.13 2.46
C ALA A 67 16.54 -14.83 3.98
N LEU A 68 15.62 -14.01 4.50
CA LEU A 68 15.57 -13.74 5.96
C LEU A 68 14.73 -14.81 6.68
N ARG A 69 15.33 -15.98 6.89
CA ARG A 69 14.93 -16.93 7.94
C ARG A 69 16.18 -17.47 8.63
N ASP A 70 16.82 -16.60 9.40
CA ASP A 70 17.72 -17.02 10.48
C ASP A 70 16.88 -17.32 11.74
#